data_AF-L8GT86-F1
#
_entry.id   AF-L8GT86-F1
#
_cell.length_a   1.000
_cell.length_b   1.000
_cell.length_c   1.000
_cell.angle_alpha   90.00
_cell.angle_beta   90.00
_cell.angle_gamma   90.00
#
_symmetry.space_group_name_H-M   'P 1'
#
loop_
_entity.id
_entity.type
_entity.pdbx_description
1 polymer ?
#
loop_
_entity_poly.entity_id
_entity_poly.type
_entity_poly.pdbx_seq_one_letter_code
_entity_poly.pdbx_strand_id
1 'polypeptide(L)'
;MPKVTHASMVKDALKDLNEPTGSGVIAIIERVAKLYEGKLTSTYERLIIKAIKDGVLAGTLVREGSRIRFPTKDDEDRELTVEEELIMIACREGDMYPDRLAKAFADDMDDEEYEEALQSLLGRGYIKLVSDGAYRWTDRAGKIFIYMPGDVHGASFIERLPA
;
A
#
# COMPACT_ATOMS: atom_id res chain seq x y z
N MET A 1 -5.58 -7.64 30.16
CA MET A 1 -5.45 -6.33 29.50
C MET A 1 -4.77 -6.55 28.15
N PRO A 2 -5.30 -6.04 27.03
CA PRO A 2 -4.63 -6.17 25.74
C PRO A 2 -3.24 -5.51 25.81
N LYS A 3 -2.24 -6.18 25.23
CA LYS A 3 -0.86 -5.69 25.22
C LYS A 3 -0.82 -4.43 24.35
N VAL A 4 -0.44 -3.30 24.92
CA VAL A 4 -0.25 -2.06 24.15
C VAL A 4 0.89 -2.30 23.16
N THR A 5 0.60 -2.14 21.87
CA THR A 5 1.57 -2.27 20.78
C THR A 5 1.65 -0.96 20.02
N HIS A 6 2.72 -0.74 19.26
CA HIS A 6 2.82 0.43 18.39
C HIS A 6 1.67 0.49 17.38
N ALA A 7 1.20 -0.67 16.89
CA ALA A 7 0.02 -0.74 16.03
C ALA A 7 -1.27 -0.28 16.76
N SER A 8 -1.47 -0.65 18.03
CA SER A 8 -2.63 -0.15 18.79
C SER A 8 -2.51 1.35 19.07
N MET A 9 -1.31 1.84 19.37
CA MET A 9 -1.04 3.27 19.56
C MET A 9 -1.41 4.10 18.32
N VAL A 10 -1.01 3.64 17.12
CA VAL A 10 -1.38 4.27 15.84
C VAL A 10 -2.90 4.30 15.67
N LYS A 11 -3.58 3.18 15.95
CA LYS A 11 -5.04 3.10 15.82
C LYS A 11 -5.75 4.07 16.77
N ASP A 12 -5.29 4.18 18.01
CA ASP A 12 -5.87 5.08 18.99
C ASP A 12 -5.64 6.55 18.60
N ALA A 13 -4.44 6.87 18.11
CA ALA A 13 -4.12 8.20 17.60
C ALA A 13 -5.00 8.59 16.40
N LEU A 14 -5.20 7.69 15.43
CA LEU A 14 -6.08 7.95 14.28
C LEU A 14 -7.55 8.15 14.72
N LYS A 15 -8.04 7.35 15.67
CA LYS A 15 -9.39 7.53 16.23
C LYS A 15 -9.56 8.86 16.96
N ASP A 16 -8.54 9.29 17.68
CA ASP A 16 -8.55 10.54 18.46
C ASP A 16 -8.30 11.79 17.59
N LEU A 17 -7.65 11.64 16.42
CA LEU A 17 -7.58 12.68 15.40
C LEU A 17 -8.91 12.81 14.66
N ASN A 18 -9.58 11.69 14.38
CA ASN A 18 -10.90 11.64 13.75
C ASN A 18 -10.99 12.43 12.43
N GLU A 19 -9.93 12.39 11.63
CA GLU A 19 -9.87 13.05 10.32
C GLU A 19 -10.35 12.09 9.22
N PRO A 20 -11.49 12.38 8.54
CA PRO A 20 -12.07 11.46 7.54
C PRO A 20 -11.16 11.21 6.34
N THR A 21 -10.40 12.23 5.92
CA THR A 21 -9.43 12.17 4.81
C THR A 21 -8.07 11.62 5.23
N GLY A 22 -7.93 11.22 6.50
CA GLY A 22 -6.69 10.73 7.07
C GLY A 22 -5.74 11.81 7.56
N SER A 23 -4.76 11.34 8.32
CA SER A 23 -3.81 12.19 9.03
C SER A 23 -2.39 11.99 8.52
N GLY A 24 -1.60 13.06 8.59
CA GLY A 24 -0.18 12.98 8.26
C GLY A 24 0.59 12.16 9.30
N VAL A 25 1.68 11.53 8.88
CA VAL A 25 2.54 10.70 9.76
C VAL A 25 3.02 11.48 11.00
N ILE A 26 3.39 12.75 10.83
CA ILE A 26 3.85 13.61 11.94
C ILE A 26 2.71 13.82 12.95
N ALA A 27 1.51 14.17 12.48
CA ALA A 27 0.34 14.37 13.35
C ALA A 27 -0.01 13.10 14.14
N ILE A 28 0.12 11.93 13.51
CA ILE A 28 -0.08 10.64 14.18
C ILE A 28 0.96 10.42 15.29
N ILE A 29 2.25 10.66 15.00
CA ILE A 29 3.34 10.53 15.98
C ILE A 29 3.12 11.47 17.16
N GLU A 30 2.83 12.74 16.91
CA GLU A 30 2.55 13.73 17.95
C GLU A 30 1.34 13.36 18.80
N ARG A 31 0.29 12.80 18.17
CA ARG A 31 -0.89 12.35 18.90
C ARG A 31 -0.61 11.11 19.75
N VAL A 32 0.18 10.16 19.26
CA VAL A 32 0.68 9.04 20.06
C VAL A 32 1.46 9.56 21.26
N ALA A 33 2.34 10.55 21.06
CA ALA A 33 3.13 11.15 22.14
C ALA A 33 2.23 11.72 23.25
N LYS A 34 1.15 12.42 22.88
CA LYS A 34 0.17 12.98 23.83
C LYS A 34 -0.66 11.91 24.55
N LEU A 35 -1.12 10.87 23.84
CA LEU A 35 -1.96 9.82 24.43
C LEU A 35 -1.19 8.86 25.35
N TYR A 36 0.10 8.68 25.08
CA TYR A 36 0.96 7.70 25.75
C TYR A 36 2.13 8.34 26.50
N GLU A 37 1.97 9.60 26.92
CA GLU A 37 2.99 10.36 27.64
C GLU A 37 3.58 9.56 28.82
N GLY A 38 4.91 9.60 28.96
CA GLY A 38 5.64 8.85 30.00
C GLY A 38 5.79 7.35 29.77
N LYS A 39 5.22 6.77 28.70
CA LYS A 39 5.35 5.33 28.35
C LYS A 39 6.19 5.07 27.10
N LEU A 40 6.78 6.12 26.51
CA LEU A 40 7.46 6.07 25.22
C LEU A 40 8.98 6.02 25.38
N THR A 41 9.61 5.14 24.62
CA THR A 41 11.08 5.03 24.52
C THR A 41 11.65 6.07 23.56
N SER A 42 12.95 6.36 23.61
CA SER A 42 13.63 7.25 22.65
C SER A 42 13.50 6.83 21.18
N THR A 43 13.19 5.56 20.90
CA THR A 43 13.00 5.03 19.54
C THR A 43 11.54 4.91 19.10
N TYR A 44 10.59 5.44 19.87
CA TYR A 44 9.16 5.20 19.62
C TYR A 44 8.71 5.69 18.25
N GLU A 45 9.20 6.86 17.79
CA GLU A 45 8.85 7.43 16.49
C GLU A 45 9.16 6.46 15.35
N ARG A 46 10.34 5.83 15.38
CA ARG A 46 10.75 4.83 14.40
C ARG A 46 9.83 3.61 14.41
N LEU A 47 9.40 3.20 15.60
CA LEU A 47 8.49 2.06 15.78
C LEU A 47 7.06 2.40 15.35
N ILE A 48 6.60 3.63 15.53
CA ILE A 48 5.33 4.15 15.02
C ILE A 48 5.34 4.23 13.49
N ILE A 49 6.40 4.78 12.89
CA ILE A 49 6.57 4.81 11.43
C ILE A 49 6.56 3.39 10.86
N LYS A 50 7.29 2.46 11.50
CA LYS A 50 7.28 1.05 11.10
C LYS A 50 5.87 0.45 11.21
N ALA A 51 5.15 0.70 12.30
CA ALA A 51 3.79 0.20 12.48
C ALA A 51 2.80 0.75 11.44
N ILE A 52 2.95 2.02 11.02
CA ILE A 52 2.16 2.60 9.93
C ILE A 52 2.46 1.86 8.62
N LYS A 53 3.75 1.68 8.27
CA LYS A 53 4.15 0.96 7.05
C LYS A 53 3.63 -0.47 7.03
N ASP A 54 3.85 -1.20 8.13
CA ASP A 54 3.36 -2.58 8.28
C ASP A 54 1.82 -2.63 8.19
N GLY A 55 1.14 -1.63 8.76
CA GLY A 55 -0.32 -1.51 8.73
C GLY A 55 -0.88 -1.28 7.32
N VAL A 56 -0.20 -0.46 6.50
CA VAL A 56 -0.54 -0.24 5.08
C VAL A 56 -0.31 -1.51 4.27
N LEU A 57 0.85 -2.16 4.45
CA LEU A 57 1.16 -3.43 3.77
C LEU A 57 0.17 -4.56 4.11
N ALA A 58 -0.26 -4.62 5.37
CA ALA A 58 -1.28 -5.56 5.81
C ALA A 58 -2.71 -5.17 5.39
N GLY A 59 -2.90 -3.96 4.84
CA GLY A 59 -4.20 -3.43 4.46
C GLY A 59 -5.09 -2.96 5.60
N THR A 60 -4.56 -2.92 6.81
CA THR A 60 -5.29 -2.42 7.99
C THR A 60 -5.31 -0.89 8.09
N LEU A 61 -4.52 -0.24 7.25
CA LEU A 61 -4.47 1.20 7.01
C LEU A 61 -4.41 1.43 5.50
N VAL A 62 -4.90 2.58 5.05
CA VAL A 62 -4.77 3.04 3.67
C VAL A 62 -3.92 4.29 3.66
N ARG A 63 -3.06 4.41 2.64
CA ARG A 63 -2.28 5.61 2.38
C ARG A 63 -2.73 6.26 1.07
N GLU A 64 -3.15 7.51 1.16
CA GLU A 64 -3.47 8.36 0.01
C GLU A 64 -2.51 9.55 0.00
N GLY A 65 -1.52 9.52 -0.90
CA GLY A 65 -0.43 10.50 -0.91
C GLY A 65 0.34 10.54 0.42
N SER A 66 0.19 11.65 1.17
CA SER A 66 0.83 11.86 2.48
C SER A 66 -0.09 11.55 3.68
N ARG A 67 -1.33 11.15 3.43
CA ARG A 67 -2.36 10.90 4.45
C ARG A 67 -2.52 9.42 4.74
N ILE A 68 -2.75 9.09 6.01
CA ILE A 68 -2.97 7.73 6.51
C ILE A 68 -4.35 7.69 7.19
N ARG A 69 -5.18 6.73 6.80
CA ARG A 69 -6.53 6.53 7.36
C ARG A 69 -6.85 5.05 7.56
N PHE A 70 -7.97 4.78 8.23
CA PHE A 70 -8.56 3.44 8.19
C PHE A 70 -9.15 3.17 6.80
N PRO A 71 -9.14 1.91 6.35
CA PRO A 71 -9.92 1.50 5.20
C PRO A 71 -11.40 1.80 5.43
N THR A 72 -12.09 2.27 4.40
CA THR A 72 -13.54 2.35 4.32
C THR A 72 -14.08 1.10 3.64
N LYS A 73 -15.41 0.91 3.71
CA LYS A 73 -16.07 -0.16 2.96
C LYS A 73 -15.83 -0.02 1.45
N ASP A 74 -15.80 1.21 0.95
CA ASP A 74 -15.55 1.47 -0.48
C ASP A 74 -14.14 1.03 -0.89
N ASP A 75 -13.13 1.12 -0.01
CA ASP A 75 -11.78 0.61 -0.31
C ASP A 75 -11.73 -0.93 -0.42
N GLU A 76 -12.60 -1.60 0.33
CA GLU A 76 -12.70 -3.06 0.38
C GLU A 76 -13.49 -3.62 -0.81
N ASP A 77 -14.57 -2.93 -1.20
CA ASP A 77 -15.49 -3.36 -2.26
C ASP A 77 -15.08 -2.86 -3.66
N ARG A 78 -14.13 -1.92 -3.76
CA ARG A 78 -13.66 -1.37 -5.04
C ARG A 78 -12.87 -2.44 -5.83
N GLU A 79 -13.41 -2.78 -6.99
CA GLU A 79 -12.74 -3.54 -8.04
C GLU A 79 -11.47 -2.80 -8.52
N LEU A 80 -10.49 -3.57 -8.97
CA LEU A 80 -9.30 -3.02 -9.60
C LEU A 80 -9.68 -2.44 -10.96
N THR A 81 -9.09 -1.30 -11.33
CA THR A 81 -9.15 -0.85 -12.72
C THR A 81 -8.30 -1.76 -13.60
N VAL A 82 -8.50 -1.69 -14.92
CA VAL A 82 -7.70 -2.45 -15.89
C VAL A 82 -6.20 -2.15 -15.69
N GLU A 83 -5.87 -0.90 -15.38
CA GLU A 83 -4.50 -0.45 -15.18
C GLU A 83 -3.88 -1.05 -13.91
N GLU A 84 -4.66 -1.06 -12.83
CA GLU A 84 -4.27 -1.69 -11.57
C GLU A 84 -4.07 -3.21 -11.74
N GLU A 85 -4.94 -3.89 -12.49
CA GLU A 85 -4.81 -5.32 -12.79
C GLU A 85 -3.54 -5.63 -13.60
N LEU A 86 -3.25 -4.82 -14.62
CA LEU A 86 -2.07 -4.98 -15.45
C LEU A 86 -0.76 -4.86 -14.63
N ILE A 87 -0.65 -3.82 -13.79
CA ILE A 87 0.50 -3.65 -12.89
C ILE A 87 0.58 -4.81 -11.90
N MET A 88 -0.55 -5.27 -11.37
CA MET A 88 -0.62 -6.45 -10.51
C MET A 88 -0.09 -7.69 -11.23
N ILE A 89 -0.49 -7.96 -12.47
CA ILE A 89 0.03 -9.09 -13.25
C ILE A 89 1.55 -8.99 -13.42
N ALA A 90 2.06 -7.80 -13.76
CA ALA A 90 3.50 -7.57 -13.93
C ALA A 90 4.30 -7.85 -12.65
N CYS A 91 3.77 -7.46 -11.49
CA CYS A 91 4.43 -7.62 -10.20
C CYS A 91 4.24 -9.01 -9.56
N ARG A 92 3.52 -9.93 -10.23
CA ARG A 92 3.18 -11.26 -9.70
C ARG A 92 4.34 -12.24 -9.76
N GLU A 93 5.05 -12.28 -10.89
CA GLU A 93 6.03 -13.34 -11.17
C GLU A 93 7.42 -13.07 -10.59
N GLY A 94 7.63 -11.91 -9.96
CA GLY A 94 8.91 -11.60 -9.33
C GLY A 94 9.10 -10.12 -9.03
N ASP A 95 10.37 -9.75 -8.89
CA ASP A 95 10.81 -8.38 -8.68
C ASP A 95 10.69 -7.58 -9.98
N MET A 96 9.79 -6.60 -9.98
CA MET A 96 9.56 -5.73 -11.14
C MET A 96 10.13 -4.34 -10.89
N TYR A 97 11.23 -4.00 -11.57
CA TYR A 97 11.89 -2.71 -11.39
C TYR A 97 11.08 -1.56 -12.04
N PRO A 98 11.08 -0.34 -11.47
CA PRO A 98 10.25 0.77 -11.94
C PRO A 98 10.45 1.12 -13.42
N ASP A 99 11.68 1.04 -13.92
CA ASP A 99 12.04 1.29 -15.31
C ASP A 99 11.48 0.22 -16.26
N ARG A 100 11.53 -1.05 -15.84
CA ARG A 100 10.93 -2.16 -16.58
C ARG A 100 9.41 -2.10 -16.57
N LEU A 101 8.83 -1.77 -15.41
CA LEU A 101 7.39 -1.64 -15.23
C LEU A 101 6.84 -0.52 -16.11
N ALA A 102 7.41 0.70 -16.03
CA ALA A 102 6.97 1.83 -16.84
C ALA A 102 7.11 1.54 -18.34
N LYS A 103 8.23 0.92 -18.76
CA LYS A 103 8.44 0.54 -20.17
C LYS A 103 7.43 -0.50 -20.66
N ALA A 104 6.97 -1.40 -19.79
CA ALA A 104 5.98 -2.42 -20.17
C ALA A 104 4.59 -1.82 -20.47
N PHE A 105 4.31 -0.61 -19.99
CA PHE A 105 3.00 0.06 -20.15
C PHE A 105 3.03 1.32 -21.01
N ALA A 106 4.19 1.72 -21.54
CA ALA A 106 4.33 2.97 -22.30
C ALA A 106 3.41 3.07 -23.55
N ASP A 107 2.94 1.94 -24.07
CA ASP A 107 2.00 1.89 -25.21
C ASP A 107 0.54 1.61 -24.78
N ASP A 108 0.31 1.20 -23.53
CA ASP A 108 -0.99 0.74 -23.02
C ASP A 108 -1.61 1.74 -22.02
N MET A 109 -0.81 2.62 -21.40
CA MET A 109 -1.23 3.67 -20.46
C MET A 109 -0.46 4.95 -20.72
N ASP A 110 -1.08 6.10 -20.45
CA ASP A 110 -0.31 7.32 -20.30
C ASP A 110 0.41 7.40 -18.93
N ASP A 111 1.33 8.36 -18.80
CA ASP A 111 2.14 8.52 -17.59
C ASP A 111 1.28 8.84 -16.35
N GLU A 112 0.14 9.52 -16.53
CA GLU A 112 -0.77 9.90 -15.44
C GLU A 112 -1.54 8.68 -14.94
N GLU A 113 -2.15 7.92 -15.85
CA GLU A 113 -2.85 6.66 -15.57
C GLU A 113 -1.93 5.65 -14.86
N TYR A 114 -0.70 5.51 -15.35
CA TYR A 114 0.30 4.64 -14.76
C TYR A 114 0.69 5.07 -13.34
N GLU A 115 0.97 6.36 -13.12
CA GLU A 115 1.33 6.88 -11.81
C GLU A 115 0.17 6.75 -10.81
N GLU A 116 -1.06 7.02 -11.23
CA GLU A 116 -2.26 6.89 -10.40
C GLU A 116 -2.51 5.44 -9.99
N ALA A 117 -2.47 4.50 -10.94
CA ALA A 117 -2.65 3.08 -10.67
C ALA A 117 -1.56 2.56 -9.72
N LEU A 118 -0.29 2.92 -9.96
CA LEU A 118 0.83 2.52 -9.11
C LEU A 118 0.69 3.07 -7.68
N GLN A 119 0.34 4.35 -7.53
CA GLN A 119 0.13 4.97 -6.23
C GLN A 119 -1.06 4.34 -5.49
N SER A 120 -2.14 4.03 -6.18
CA SER A 120 -3.30 3.35 -5.61
C SER A 120 -2.93 1.96 -5.08
N LEU A 121 -2.25 1.13 -5.88
CA LEU A 121 -1.82 -0.21 -5.48
C LEU A 121 -0.84 -0.19 -4.30
N LEU A 122 0.10 0.76 -4.26
CA LEU A 122 1.01 0.97 -3.13
C LEU A 122 0.25 1.46 -1.89
N GLY A 123 -0.70 2.38 -2.06
CA GLY A 123 -1.51 2.98 -1.01
C GLY A 123 -2.46 2.01 -0.33
N ARG A 124 -2.99 1.05 -1.11
CA ARG A 124 -3.84 -0.06 -0.64
C ARG A 124 -3.01 -1.26 -0.14
N GLY A 125 -1.69 -1.24 -0.37
CA GLY A 125 -0.76 -2.26 0.10
C GLY A 125 -0.84 -3.56 -0.68
N TYR A 126 -1.27 -3.54 -1.95
CA TYR A 126 -1.24 -4.72 -2.81
C TYR A 126 0.15 -5.01 -3.36
N ILE A 127 0.92 -3.95 -3.62
CA ILE A 127 2.33 -4.04 -3.99
C ILE A 127 3.19 -3.26 -2.99
N LYS A 128 4.48 -3.57 -2.95
CA LYS A 128 5.46 -2.86 -2.12
C LYS A 128 6.75 -2.63 -2.90
N LEU A 129 7.41 -1.51 -2.61
CA LEU A 129 8.79 -1.27 -3.03
C LEU A 129 9.75 -1.95 -2.04
N VAL A 130 10.53 -2.92 -2.51
CA VAL A 130 11.57 -3.62 -1.74
C VAL A 130 12.91 -2.88 -1.78
N SER A 131 13.84 -3.25 -0.91
CA SER A 131 15.07 -2.49 -0.64
C SER A 131 16.05 -2.38 -1.82
N ASP A 132 15.95 -3.29 -2.78
CA ASP A 132 16.71 -3.28 -4.04
C ASP A 132 16.05 -2.39 -5.11
N GLY A 133 14.91 -1.77 -4.80
CA GLY A 133 14.21 -0.85 -5.69
C GLY A 133 13.13 -1.51 -6.56
N ALA A 134 12.85 -2.82 -6.40
CA ALA A 134 11.81 -3.49 -7.17
C ALA A 134 10.41 -3.39 -6.52
N TYR A 135 9.37 -3.45 -7.34
CA TYR A 135 8.00 -3.67 -6.89
C TYR A 135 7.68 -5.16 -6.82
N ARG A 136 6.96 -5.56 -5.77
CA ARG A 136 6.54 -6.96 -5.54
C ARG A 136 5.15 -7.03 -4.92
N TRP A 137 4.42 -8.11 -5.22
CA TRP A 137 3.21 -8.49 -4.50
C TRP A 137 3.38 -8.58 -2.98
N THR A 138 2.34 -8.19 -2.28
CA THR A 138 2.15 -8.47 -0.85
C THR A 138 1.25 -9.68 -0.64
N ASP A 139 1.20 -10.18 0.60
CA ASP A 139 0.26 -11.23 0.99
C ASP A 139 -1.20 -10.80 0.84
N ARG A 140 -1.48 -9.49 0.84
CA ARG A 140 -2.82 -8.95 0.60
C ARG A 140 -3.23 -9.13 -0.86
N ALA A 141 -2.34 -8.83 -1.80
CA ALA A 141 -2.59 -9.02 -3.23
C ALA A 141 -3.01 -10.46 -3.55
N GLY A 142 -2.25 -11.44 -3.05
CA GLY A 142 -2.54 -12.86 -3.30
C GLY A 142 -3.85 -13.39 -2.71
N LYS A 143 -4.51 -12.65 -1.82
CA LYS A 143 -5.83 -13.01 -1.27
C LYS A 143 -7.00 -12.46 -2.07
N ILE A 144 -6.79 -11.35 -2.78
CA ILE A 144 -7.85 -10.56 -3.40
C ILE A 144 -7.81 -10.72 -4.92
N PHE A 145 -6.61 -10.84 -5.49
CA PHE A 145 -6.44 -10.99 -6.93
C PHE A 145 -6.09 -12.44 -7.28
N ILE A 146 -7.05 -13.13 -7.92
CA ILE A 146 -6.84 -14.44 -8.50
C ILE A 146 -6.68 -14.25 -10.01
N TYR A 147 -5.43 -14.23 -10.46
CA TYR A 147 -5.15 -14.27 -11.89
C TYR A 147 -5.51 -15.64 -12.47
N MET A 148 -6.37 -15.69 -13.48
CA MET A 148 -6.61 -16.89 -14.28
C MET A 148 -5.85 -16.78 -15.62
N PRO A 149 -4.88 -17.68 -15.90
CA PRO A 149 -4.22 -17.73 -17.19
C PRO A 149 -5.27 -17.96 -18.30
N GLY A 150 -5.37 -17.01 -19.24
CA GLY A 150 -6.38 -17.03 -20.30
C GLY A 150 -7.39 -15.89 -20.25
N ASP A 151 -7.40 -15.06 -19.20
CA ASP A 151 -8.08 -13.77 -19.26
C ASP A 151 -7.47 -12.91 -20.36
N VAL A 152 -8.34 -12.21 -21.11
CA VAL A 152 -8.02 -11.52 -22.37
C VAL A 152 -6.90 -10.50 -22.19
N HIS A 153 -6.79 -9.90 -21.00
CA HIS A 153 -5.76 -8.94 -20.61
C HIS A 153 -4.47 -9.59 -20.10
N GLY A 154 -4.57 -10.81 -19.58
CA GLY A 154 -3.48 -11.50 -18.91
C GLY A 154 -2.53 -12.29 -19.82
N ALA A 155 -3.08 -12.96 -20.83
CA ALA A 155 -2.30 -13.91 -21.64
C ALA A 155 -1.41 -13.20 -22.66
N SER A 156 -1.90 -12.11 -23.27
CA SER A 156 -1.12 -11.34 -24.26
C SER A 156 -0.07 -10.42 -23.64
N PHE A 157 -0.21 -10.11 -22.35
CA PHE A 157 0.66 -9.21 -21.59
C PHE A 157 1.91 -9.92 -21.05
N ILE A 158 1.78 -11.12 -20.48
CA ILE A 158 2.93 -11.87 -19.93
C ILE A 158 3.98 -12.15 -21.02
N GLU A 159 3.57 -12.39 -22.26
CA GLU A 159 4.49 -12.59 -23.38
C GLU A 159 5.32 -11.35 -23.75
N ARG A 160 4.90 -10.14 -23.32
CA ARG A 160 5.59 -8.87 -23.59
C ARG A 160 6.51 -8.44 -22.46
N LEU A 161 6.38 -9.04 -21.27
CA LEU A 161 7.24 -8.70 -20.14
C LEU A 161 8.69 -9.10 -20.44
N PRO A 162 9.67 -8.21 -20.21
CA PRO A 162 11.08 -8.57 -20.36
C PRO A 162 11.46 -9.61 -19.31
N ALA A 163 12.19 -10.65 -19.76
CA ALA A 163 12.71 -11.71 -18.90
C ALA A 163 13.64 -11.22 -17.76
#